data_AF-A0AAD2CKF6-F1
#
_entry.id   AF-A0AAD2CKF6-F1
#
_cell.length_a   1.000
_cell.length_b   1.000
_cell.length_c   1.000
_cell.angle_alpha   90.00
_cell.angle_beta   90.00
_cell.angle_gamma   90.00
#
_symmetry.space_group_name_H-M   'P 1'
#
loop_
_entity.id
_entity.type
_entity.pdbx_description
1 polymer ?
#
loop_
_entity_poly.entity_id
_entity_poly.type
_entity_poly.pdbx_seq_one_letter_code
_entity_poly.pdbx_strand_id
1 'polypeptide(L)'
;MEKKHNTSIRAMRETWAPGCDGFLALSTKSNPQIPAISVPHRGKEKYGNMWQKISSMFQFVGKHYLLEFGWFYMGGNDLVVYPQNLKNYLGTINSSEPHYFGRRFIFNTEGAGYVLLQPALQCLLKN
;
A
#
# COMPACT_ATOMS: atom_id res chain seq x y z
N MET A 1 -8.27 -8.43 8.37
CA MET A 1 -7.79 -8.80 7.01
C MET A 1 -7.57 -10.30 6.79
N GLU A 2 -7.22 -11.07 7.83
CA GLU A 2 -7.02 -12.54 7.78
C GLU A 2 -8.11 -13.31 7.02
N LYS A 3 -9.40 -13.02 7.28
CA LYS A 3 -10.53 -13.68 6.62
C LYS A 3 -10.56 -13.51 5.09
N LYS A 4 -9.84 -12.52 4.55
CA LYS A 4 -9.80 -12.19 3.12
C LYS A 4 -8.59 -12.80 2.40
N HIS A 5 -7.74 -13.54 3.12
CA HIS A 5 -6.55 -14.16 2.58
C HIS A 5 -6.85 -15.06 1.38
N ASN A 6 -7.73 -16.04 1.57
CA ASN A 6 -8.05 -17.03 0.53
C ASN A 6 -9.07 -16.53 -0.51
N THR A 7 -9.53 -15.29 -0.38
CA THR A 7 -10.52 -14.69 -1.28
C THR A 7 -9.90 -13.47 -1.98
N SER A 8 -10.13 -12.27 -1.47
CA SER A 8 -9.71 -11.03 -2.13
C SER A 8 -8.20 -10.93 -2.35
N ILE A 9 -7.38 -11.30 -1.36
CA ILE A 9 -5.92 -11.18 -1.49
C ILE A 9 -5.38 -12.17 -2.52
N ARG A 10 -5.92 -13.39 -2.52
CA ARG A 10 -5.63 -14.39 -3.56
C ARG A 10 -6.01 -13.88 -4.95
N ALA A 11 -7.22 -13.34 -5.10
CA ALA A 11 -7.69 -12.78 -6.37
C ALA A 11 -6.80 -11.63 -6.86
N MET A 12 -6.38 -10.71 -5.98
CA MET A 12 -5.44 -9.64 -6.34
C MET A 12 -4.11 -10.22 -6.86
N ARG A 13 -3.56 -11.21 -6.14
CA ARG A 13 -2.31 -11.90 -6.52
C ARG A 13 -2.40 -12.58 -7.89
N GLU A 14 -3.55 -13.17 -8.20
CA GLU A 14 -3.78 -13.93 -9.43
C GLU A 14 -4.20 -13.04 -10.62
N THR A 15 -4.53 -11.75 -10.39
CA THR A 15 -5.05 -10.85 -11.43
C THR A 15 -4.11 -9.69 -11.74
N TRP A 16 -4.19 -8.59 -10.99
CA TRP A 16 -3.48 -7.34 -11.34
C TRP A 16 -2.12 -7.20 -10.65
N ALA A 17 -1.88 -7.88 -9.53
CA ALA A 17 -0.60 -7.78 -8.82
C ALA A 17 0.63 -8.14 -9.67
N PRO A 18 0.59 -9.15 -10.58
CA PRO A 18 1.72 -9.46 -11.46
C PRO A 18 2.10 -8.34 -12.43
N GLY A 19 1.23 -7.35 -12.65
CA GLY A 19 1.54 -6.17 -13.46
C GLY A 19 2.32 -5.09 -12.71
N CYS A 20 2.40 -5.18 -11.38
CA CYS A 20 3.22 -4.31 -10.54
C CYS A 20 4.67 -4.79 -10.50
N ASP A 21 5.61 -3.89 -10.28
CA ASP A 21 7.04 -4.24 -10.14
C ASP A 21 7.33 -4.89 -8.76
N GLY A 22 6.42 -4.72 -7.81
CA GLY A 22 6.40 -5.40 -6.51
C GLY A 22 4.99 -5.44 -5.92
N PHE A 23 4.71 -6.45 -5.10
CA PHE A 23 3.42 -6.60 -4.41
C PHE A 23 3.61 -7.17 -3.00
N LEU A 24 3.00 -6.52 -2.01
CA LEU A 24 3.02 -6.94 -0.62
C LEU A 24 1.61 -7.02 -0.06
N ALA A 25 1.27 -8.13 0.58
CA ALA A 25 0.06 -8.28 1.37
C ALA A 25 0.38 -8.13 2.86
N LEU A 26 0.16 -6.96 3.44
CA LEU A 26 0.45 -6.70 4.85
C LEU A 26 -0.78 -6.96 5.72
N SER A 27 -0.65 -7.86 6.69
CA SER A 27 -1.76 -8.36 7.50
C SER A 27 -1.43 -8.38 9.00
N THR A 28 -2.35 -8.85 9.84
CA THR A 28 -2.10 -9.11 11.27
C THR A 28 -1.68 -10.54 11.56
N LYS A 29 -1.70 -11.39 10.54
CA LYS A 29 -1.31 -12.78 10.62
C LYS A 29 -0.61 -13.16 9.34
N SER A 30 0.52 -13.84 9.46
CA SER A 30 1.25 -14.32 8.29
C SER A 30 0.52 -15.48 7.66
N ASN A 31 0.55 -15.56 6.33
CA ASN A 31 0.02 -16.68 5.58
C ASN A 31 0.96 -17.01 4.41
N PRO A 32 1.75 -18.11 4.51
CA PRO A 32 2.71 -18.49 3.47
C PRO A 32 2.06 -18.83 2.12
N GLN A 33 0.79 -19.24 2.08
CA GLN A 33 0.11 -19.61 0.83
C GLN A 33 -0.17 -18.39 -0.05
N ILE A 34 -0.35 -17.22 0.56
CA ILE A 34 -0.64 -15.94 -0.12
C ILE A 34 0.27 -14.86 0.46
N PRO A 35 1.60 -14.96 0.25
CA PRO A 35 2.73 -14.46 1.08
C PRO A 35 2.40 -13.20 1.89
N ALA A 36 1.55 -13.36 2.91
CA ALA A 36 1.02 -12.27 3.69
C ALA A 36 1.95 -12.09 4.87
N ILE A 37 2.37 -10.87 5.12
CA ILE A 37 3.34 -10.54 6.16
C ILE A 37 2.59 -9.95 7.34
N SER A 38 2.78 -10.55 8.51
CA SER A 38 2.24 -9.99 9.75
C SER A 38 2.99 -8.72 10.15
N VAL A 39 2.29 -7.60 10.22
CA VAL A 39 2.78 -6.32 10.72
C VAL A 39 2.04 -6.01 12.04
N PRO A 40 2.74 -6.04 13.19
CA PRO A 40 2.13 -5.67 14.46
C PRO A 40 1.77 -4.18 14.46
N HIS A 41 0.64 -3.84 15.06
CA HIS A 41 0.20 -2.46 15.24
C HIS A 41 -0.49 -2.29 16.60
N ARG A 42 -0.62 -1.04 17.05
CA ARG A 42 -1.22 -0.73 18.35
C ARG A 42 -2.74 -0.81 18.29
N GLY A 43 -3.34 -1.46 19.29
CA GLY A 43 -4.79 -1.55 19.45
C GLY A 43 -5.47 -2.59 18.55
N LYS A 44 -6.80 -2.69 18.65
CA LYS A 44 -7.61 -3.64 17.87
C LYS A 44 -7.96 -3.06 16.49
N GLU A 45 -8.10 -3.93 15.49
CA GLU A 45 -8.65 -3.55 14.17
C GLU A 45 -10.11 -3.09 14.33
N LYS A 46 -10.33 -1.78 14.32
CA LYS A 46 -11.65 -1.14 14.32
C LYS A 46 -11.58 0.12 13.45
N TYR A 47 -12.72 0.58 12.92
CA TYR A 47 -12.77 1.72 12.00
C TYR A 47 -12.02 2.95 12.54
N GLY A 48 -12.24 3.33 13.81
CA GLY A 48 -11.56 4.47 14.44
C GLY A 48 -10.07 4.26 14.79
N ASN A 49 -9.51 3.07 14.59
CA ASN A 49 -8.11 2.73 14.92
C ASN A 49 -7.34 2.16 13.71
N MET A 50 -7.92 2.17 12.50
CA MET A 50 -7.26 1.60 11.32
C MET A 50 -5.96 2.33 10.98
N TRP A 51 -5.89 3.63 11.29
CA TRP A 51 -4.70 4.45 11.09
C TRP A 51 -3.43 3.88 11.76
N GLN A 52 -3.54 3.20 12.90
CA GLN A 52 -2.39 2.56 13.56
C GLN A 52 -1.78 1.46 12.70
N LYS A 53 -2.64 0.68 12.05
CA LYS A 53 -2.22 -0.36 11.13
C LYS A 53 -1.55 0.25 9.91
N ILE A 54 -2.16 1.29 9.33
CA ILE A 54 -1.62 2.04 8.19
C ILE A 54 -0.23 2.58 8.50
N SER A 55 -0.08 3.24 9.63
CA SER A 55 1.20 3.79 10.09
C SER A 55 2.25 2.68 10.24
N SER A 56 1.89 1.55 10.84
CA SER A 56 2.80 0.39 11.00
C SER A 56 3.18 -0.22 9.64
N MET A 57 2.25 -0.27 8.69
CA MET A 57 2.52 -0.71 7.31
C MET A 57 3.49 0.23 6.60
N PHE A 58 3.33 1.55 6.73
CA PHE A 58 4.29 2.52 6.18
C PHE A 58 5.67 2.38 6.79
N GLN A 59 5.78 2.20 8.10
CA GLN A 59 7.06 1.97 8.76
C GLN A 59 7.72 0.69 8.25
N PHE A 60 6.96 -0.39 8.07
CA PHE A 60 7.46 -1.64 7.50
C PHE A 60 7.98 -1.44 6.07
N VAL A 61 7.17 -0.85 5.18
CA VAL A 61 7.57 -0.59 3.79
C VAL A 61 8.77 0.35 3.73
N GLY A 62 8.76 1.41 4.53
CA GLY A 62 9.85 2.37 4.65
C GLY A 62 11.17 1.75 5.10
N LYS A 63 11.12 0.83 6.07
CA LYS A 63 12.31 0.15 6.58
C LYS A 63 12.92 -0.81 5.56
N HIS A 64 12.08 -1.49 4.78
CA HIS A 64 12.52 -2.62 3.95
C HIS A 64 12.68 -2.28 2.48
N TYR A 65 11.87 -1.38 1.93
CA TYR A 65 11.74 -1.19 0.48
C TYR A 65 11.89 0.26 0.02
N LEU A 66 12.10 1.22 0.94
CA LEU A 66 12.17 2.64 0.59
C LEU A 66 13.22 2.93 -0.48
N LEU A 67 14.36 2.26 -0.45
CA LEU A 67 15.46 2.49 -1.42
C LEU A 67 15.35 1.62 -2.69
N GLU A 68 14.39 0.68 -2.74
CA GLU A 68 14.24 -0.25 -3.86
C GLU A 68 13.25 0.24 -4.92
N PHE A 69 12.24 1.04 -4.53
CA PHE A 69 11.18 1.49 -5.42
C PHE A 69 11.05 3.02 -5.41
N GLY A 70 10.78 3.59 -6.58
CA GLY A 70 10.50 5.02 -6.71
C GLY A 70 9.08 5.42 -6.33
N TRP A 71 8.11 4.52 -6.53
CA TRP A 71 6.68 4.76 -6.30
C TRP A 71 6.08 3.67 -5.41
N PHE A 72 5.22 4.08 -4.48
CA PHE A 72 4.53 3.19 -3.55
C PHE A 72 3.02 3.41 -3.67
N TYR A 73 2.29 2.36 -4.04
CA TYR A 73 0.82 2.36 -4.02
C TYR A 73 0.31 1.63 -2.78
N MET A 74 -0.60 2.26 -2.06
CA MET A 74 -1.26 1.68 -0.89
C MET A 74 -2.78 1.70 -1.10
N GLY A 75 -3.44 0.62 -0.72
CA GLY A 75 -4.89 0.53 -0.79
C GLY A 75 -5.47 -0.71 -0.11
N GLY A 76 -6.80 -0.75 -0.03
CA GLY A 76 -7.58 -1.84 0.55
C GLY A 76 -7.55 -3.15 -0.25
N ASN A 77 -8.33 -4.13 0.22
CA ASN A 77 -8.47 -5.45 -0.42
C ASN A 77 -9.77 -5.59 -1.24
N ASP A 78 -10.47 -4.48 -1.46
CA ASP A 78 -11.73 -4.35 -2.17
C ASP A 78 -11.60 -3.48 -3.43
N LEU A 79 -10.37 -3.35 -3.95
CA LEU A 79 -10.02 -2.55 -5.13
C LEU A 79 -9.38 -3.37 -6.23
N VAL A 80 -9.35 -2.78 -7.43
CA VAL A 80 -8.61 -3.26 -8.59
C VAL A 80 -7.70 -2.14 -9.08
N VAL A 81 -6.45 -2.48 -9.37
CA VAL A 81 -5.48 -1.56 -9.98
C VAL A 81 -5.28 -1.98 -11.43
N TYR A 82 -5.06 -1.01 -12.30
CA TYR A 82 -4.58 -1.23 -13.67
C TYR A 82 -3.11 -0.77 -13.73
N PRO A 83 -2.13 -1.64 -13.42
CA PRO A 83 -0.75 -1.21 -13.18
C PRO A 83 -0.12 -0.52 -14.38
N GLN A 84 -0.42 -0.96 -15.60
CA GLN A 84 0.14 -0.33 -16.80
C GLN A 84 -0.33 1.12 -16.97
N ASN A 85 -1.63 1.38 -16.77
CA ASN A 85 -2.18 2.74 -16.85
C ASN A 85 -1.58 3.62 -15.75
N LEU A 86 -1.44 3.08 -14.54
CA LEU A 86 -0.83 3.79 -13.43
C LEU A 86 0.64 4.11 -13.71
N LYS A 87 1.44 3.15 -14.17
CA LYS A 87 2.85 3.34 -14.53
C LYS A 87 3.02 4.37 -15.64
N ASN A 88 2.18 4.32 -16.67
CA ASN A 88 2.20 5.30 -17.75
C ASN A 88 1.96 6.72 -17.23
N TYR A 89 0.98 6.91 -16.34
CA TYR A 89 0.71 8.21 -15.73
C TYR A 89 1.88 8.68 -14.85
N LEU A 90 2.36 7.82 -13.95
CA LEU A 90 3.46 8.16 -13.03
C LEU A 90 4.77 8.44 -13.77
N GLY A 91 5.00 7.82 -14.93
CA GLY A 91 6.13 8.09 -15.81
C GLY A 91 6.17 9.50 -16.41
N THR A 92 5.04 10.24 -16.37
CA THR A 92 4.99 11.65 -16.82
C THR A 92 5.29 12.66 -15.71
N ILE A 93 5.41 12.20 -14.45
CA ILE A 93 5.57 13.07 -13.29
C ILE A 93 7.05 13.35 -13.04
N ASN A 94 7.38 14.61 -12.74
CA ASN A 94 8.74 14.99 -12.33
C ASN A 94 9.07 14.37 -10.98
N SER A 95 10.08 13.50 -10.92
CA SER A 95 10.50 12.83 -9.68
C SER A 95 11.41 13.68 -8.79
N SER A 96 11.69 14.94 -9.14
CA SER A 96 12.56 15.83 -8.37
C SER A 96 11.91 16.36 -7.09
N GLU A 97 10.57 16.32 -6.99
CA GLU A 97 9.80 16.82 -5.85
C GLU A 97 8.96 15.71 -5.22
N PRO A 98 8.68 15.76 -3.90
CA PRO A 98 7.82 14.79 -3.25
C PRO A 98 6.37 14.89 -3.76
N HIS A 99 5.88 13.81 -4.39
CA HIS A 99 4.50 13.74 -4.86
C HIS A 99 3.64 12.75 -4.08
N TYR A 100 2.39 13.16 -3.87
CA TYR A 100 1.32 12.34 -3.31
C TYR A 100 0.08 12.45 -4.22
N PHE A 101 -0.45 11.31 -4.67
CA PHE A 101 -1.65 11.24 -5.50
C PHE A 101 -2.70 10.36 -4.84
N GLY A 102 -3.97 10.77 -4.95
CA GLY A 102 -5.09 10.03 -4.39
C GLY A 102 -6.40 10.75 -4.67
N ARG A 103 -7.50 10.15 -4.23
CA ARG A 103 -8.81 10.81 -4.33
C ARG A 103 -8.93 11.88 -3.24
N ARG A 104 -8.87 13.15 -3.66
CA ARG A 104 -9.00 14.30 -2.77
C ARG A 104 -10.35 14.32 -2.06
N PHE A 105 -10.32 14.03 -0.77
CA PHE A 105 -11.37 14.28 0.23
C PHE A 105 -10.76 15.05 1.41
N ILE A 106 -11.53 15.36 2.46
CA ILE A 106 -11.01 16.01 3.69
C ILE A 106 -9.86 15.17 4.29
N PHE A 107 -9.95 13.84 4.17
CA PHE A 107 -8.84 12.90 4.36
C PHE A 107 -8.86 11.92 3.19
N ASN A 108 -7.69 11.59 2.63
CA ASN A 108 -7.61 10.51 1.66
C ASN A 108 -7.94 9.20 2.39
N THR A 109 -9.04 8.57 1.97
CA THR A 109 -9.47 7.30 2.52
C THR A 109 -8.73 6.17 1.83
N GLU A 110 -8.34 5.13 2.57
CA GLU A 110 -7.72 3.93 2.00
C GLU A 110 -8.54 3.29 0.88
N GLY A 111 -9.86 3.52 0.88
CA GLY A 111 -10.80 2.87 -0.04
C GLY A 111 -10.59 3.21 -1.52
N ALA A 112 -10.03 4.37 -1.85
CA ALA A 112 -9.67 4.69 -3.24
C ALA A 112 -8.23 4.31 -3.59
N GLY A 113 -7.42 3.98 -2.58
CA GLY A 113 -5.97 3.89 -2.69
C GLY A 113 -5.30 5.24 -2.95
N TYR A 114 -3.98 5.26 -2.76
CA TYR A 114 -3.15 6.43 -2.98
C TYR A 114 -1.71 6.03 -3.29
N VAL A 115 -0.99 6.93 -3.95
CA VAL A 115 0.37 6.76 -4.43
C VAL A 115 1.27 7.80 -3.76
N LEU A 116 2.44 7.36 -3.30
CA LEU A 116 3.51 8.19 -2.78
C LEU A 116 4.76 8.00 -3.64
N LEU A 117 5.40 9.10 -4.03
CA LEU A 117 6.79 9.04 -4.48
C LEU A 117 7.70 8.76 -3.27
N GLN A 118 8.84 8.11 -3.50
CA GLN A 118 9.82 7.79 -2.46
C GLN A 118 10.15 8.97 -1.51
N PRO A 119 10.48 10.21 -1.97
CA PRO A 119 10.74 11.32 -1.06
C PRO A 119 9.51 11.73 -0.25
N ALA A 120 8.29 11.58 -0.80
CA ALA A 120 7.05 11.84 -0.07
C ALA A 120 6.83 10.80 1.04
N LEU A 121 7.10 9.51 0.76
CA LEU A 121 7.09 8.47 1.77
C LEU A 121 8.15 8.74 2.86
N GLN A 122 9.35 9.17 2.47
CA GLN A 122 10.39 9.54 3.43
C GLN A 122 9.96 10.68 4.35
N CYS A 123 9.29 11.72 3.82
CA CYS A 123 8.73 12.79 4.63
C CYS A 123 7.64 12.29 5.59
N LEU A 124 6.78 11.37 5.15
CA LEU A 124 5.74 10.77 5.98
C LEU A 124 6.32 10.03 7.20
N LEU A 125 7.49 9.40 7.04
CA LEU A 125 8.14 8.59 8.08
C LEU A 125 8.94 9.39 9.11
N LYS A 126 9.16 10.69 8.89
CA LYS A 126 9.94 11.57 9.80
C LYS A 126 9.11 12.13 10.98
N ASN A 127 7.79 11.90 10.98
CA ASN A 127 6.85 12.32 12.01
C ASN A 127 6.37 11.14 12.86
#